data_AF-A0A8C7KQ35-F1
#
_entry.id   AF-A0A8C7KQ35-F1
#
_cell.length_a   1.000
_cell.length_b   1.000
_cell.length_c   1.000
_cell.angle_alpha   90.00
_cell.angle_beta   90.00
_cell.angle_gamma   90.00
#
_symmetry.space_group_name_H-M   'P 1'
#
loop_
_entity.id
_entity.type
_entity.pdbx_description
1 polymer ?
#
loop_
_entity_poly.entity_id
_entity_poly.type
_entity_poly.pdbx_seq_one_letter_code
_entity_poly.pdbx_strand_id
1 'polypeptide(L)'
;MHTRSMVKYPIWDFVCRYLVKFLAKLAQDSEVNKMTPSNIAIVLGPNLLWSKTEGTLAEMAAATSVHVVAIIEPIIQHADWFFPDDVDFNVSGMFVAMTPEPDPGPFERRRPGSLVDGDTPRKDRYLSYPRSSPRPSPGWICYAEKTHGEFILPYVSSTRSPQQMMGSLVKGFFAGQQGLNPQQIYHVTVMPCYDKKLEASRPDFYLEEADTREVDCVITSGEVVKMLEEEKVLLSDVEPAPLDTMFSSVCGDELLGHAGSGSGGYLHHVFTHAARQLFGEEVKELTYKTLKNKDFQEVTLERDGVVVLRFAATYGFRNIQNLVQKLKRGKSPYHFVEVMACPSGCLNGGGQVKPLPEQNNKELLQQVEDLYKEERPLVPEEDQHVAELYQSWLQSVGEERARELLHTQYHAVDKATNGLLVKW
;
A
#
# COMPACT_ATOMS: atom_id res chain seq x y z
N MET A 1 -42.45 -12.40 24.10
CA MET A 1 -42.06 -13.74 23.59
C MET A 1 -41.58 -13.55 22.16
N HIS A 2 -40.34 -13.70 21.72
CA HIS A 2 -39.06 -14.13 22.30
C HIS A 2 -38.02 -13.05 21.98
N THR A 3 -37.40 -12.45 23.00
CA THR A 3 -36.17 -11.68 22.87
C THR A 3 -35.04 -12.67 22.56
N ARG A 4 -34.70 -12.82 21.27
CA ARG A 4 -33.43 -13.46 20.90
C ARG A 4 -32.31 -12.51 21.32
N SER A 5 -31.62 -12.91 22.38
CA SER A 5 -30.43 -12.25 22.91
C SER A 5 -29.41 -11.96 21.80
N MET A 6 -28.89 -10.74 21.73
CA MET A 6 -27.69 -10.37 20.97
C MET A 6 -26.44 -11.01 21.62
N VAL A 7 -26.40 -12.34 21.70
CA VAL A 7 -25.28 -13.11 22.28
C VAL A 7 -24.73 -14.04 21.20
N LYS A 8 -24.47 -13.50 20.00
CA LYS A 8 -23.84 -14.29 18.94
C LYS A 8 -22.58 -13.69 18.34
N TYR A 9 -22.15 -12.51 18.78
CA TYR A 9 -20.94 -11.89 18.26
C TYR A 9 -20.25 -11.01 19.30
N PRO A 10 -19.44 -11.58 20.22
CA PRO A 10 -18.76 -10.81 21.27
C PRO A 10 -17.86 -9.70 20.69
N ILE A 11 -17.32 -9.91 19.49
CA ILE A 11 -16.48 -8.92 18.78
C ILE A 11 -17.31 -7.72 18.32
N TRP A 12 -18.51 -7.94 17.79
CA TRP A 12 -19.35 -6.84 17.26
C TRP A 12 -19.93 -5.99 18.39
N ASP A 13 -20.35 -6.61 19.49
CA ASP A 13 -20.78 -5.89 20.69
C ASP A 13 -19.64 -5.04 21.27
N PHE A 14 -18.43 -5.61 21.34
CA PHE A 14 -17.23 -4.91 21.77
C PHE A 14 -16.88 -3.72 20.87
N VAL A 15 -16.85 -3.90 19.54
CA VAL A 15 -16.51 -2.85 18.58
C VAL A 15 -17.54 -1.72 18.60
N CYS A 16 -18.83 -2.04 18.62
CA CYS A 16 -19.89 -1.04 18.71
C CYS A 16 -19.81 -0.25 20.03
N ARG A 17 -19.59 -0.94 21.15
CA ARG A 17 -19.40 -0.33 22.47
C ARG A 17 -18.22 0.62 22.49
N TYR A 18 -17.05 0.15 22.04
CA TYR A 18 -15.82 0.95 21.97
C TYR A 18 -16.03 2.21 21.14
N LEU A 19 -16.61 2.05 19.95
CA LEU A 19 -16.85 3.16 19.03
C LEU A 19 -17.82 4.20 19.61
N VAL A 20 -18.97 3.78 20.16
CA VAL A 20 -19.94 4.72 20.72
C VAL A 20 -19.39 5.42 21.96
N LYS A 21 -18.69 4.71 22.85
CA LYS A 21 -18.01 5.30 24.02
C LYS A 21 -16.89 6.26 23.62
N PHE A 22 -16.14 5.95 22.56
CA PHE A 22 -15.11 6.84 22.02
C PHE A 22 -15.74 8.13 21.47
N LEU A 23 -16.83 8.04 20.72
CA LEU A 23 -17.53 9.21 20.20
C LEU A 23 -18.16 10.06 21.31
N ALA A 24 -18.68 9.43 22.36
CA ALA A 24 -19.15 10.13 23.55
C ALA A 24 -17.99 10.85 24.27
N LYS A 25 -16.83 10.21 24.39
CA LYS A 25 -15.63 10.83 24.96
C LYS A 25 -15.14 12.02 24.12
N LEU A 26 -15.11 11.86 22.80
CA LEU A 26 -14.80 12.94 21.85
C LEU A 26 -15.76 14.13 22.01
N ALA A 27 -17.04 13.85 22.23
CA ALA A 27 -18.06 14.87 22.45
C ALA A 27 -17.91 15.61 23.79
N GLN A 28 -17.39 14.96 24.84
CA GLN A 28 -17.13 15.60 26.14
C GLN A 28 -16.06 16.70 26.02
N ASP A 29 -15.12 16.55 25.09
CA ASP A 29 -14.04 17.51 24.83
C ASP A 29 -14.42 18.54 23.75
N SER A 30 -15.72 18.74 23.49
CA SER A 30 -16.22 19.63 22.43
C SER A 30 -15.77 21.08 22.57
N GLU A 31 -15.44 21.54 23.77
CA GLU A 31 -14.89 22.88 24.00
C GLU A 31 -13.53 23.08 23.32
N VAL A 32 -12.72 22.02 23.22
CA VAL A 32 -11.38 22.04 22.61
C VAL A 32 -11.44 21.65 21.13
N ASN A 33 -12.13 20.56 20.80
CA ASN A 33 -12.11 19.98 19.45
C ASN A 33 -13.27 20.47 18.55
N LYS A 34 -14.24 21.22 19.09
CA LYS A 34 -15.45 21.74 18.41
C LYS A 34 -16.38 20.65 17.84
N MET A 35 -16.20 19.40 18.26
CA MET A 35 -17.00 18.25 17.87
C MET A 35 -18.13 18.01 18.89
N THR A 36 -19.23 18.74 18.74
CA THR A 36 -20.47 18.45 19.49
C THR A 36 -21.07 17.10 19.05
N PRO A 37 -21.94 16.46 19.86
CA PRO A 37 -22.65 15.24 19.44
C PRO A 37 -23.34 15.36 18.08
N SER A 38 -23.95 16.51 17.79
CA SER A 38 -24.60 16.79 16.50
C SER A 38 -23.58 16.89 15.36
N ASN A 39 -22.44 17.57 15.57
CA ASN A 39 -21.36 17.64 14.56
C ASN A 39 -20.76 16.26 14.27
N ILE A 40 -20.56 15.44 15.31
CA ILE A 40 -20.09 14.06 15.17
C ILE A 40 -21.10 13.23 14.38
N ALA A 41 -22.39 13.34 14.71
CA ALA A 41 -23.46 12.62 14.02
C ALA A 41 -23.58 13.03 12.54
N ILE A 42 -23.37 14.31 12.20
CA ILE A 42 -23.35 14.80 10.81
C ILE A 42 -22.19 14.18 10.02
N VAL A 43 -20.99 14.16 10.62
CA VAL A 43 -19.77 13.75 9.93
C VAL A 43 -19.63 12.23 9.85
N LEU A 44 -19.95 11.52 10.94
CA LEU A 44 -19.71 10.07 11.04
C LEU A 44 -20.99 9.24 10.89
N GLY A 45 -22.17 9.82 11.15
CA GLY A 45 -23.45 9.11 11.09
C GLY A 45 -23.70 8.34 9.78
N PRO A 46 -23.38 8.89 8.59
CA PRO A 46 -23.55 8.16 7.32
C PRO A 46 -22.71 6.89 7.21
N ASN A 47 -21.62 6.78 7.96
CA ASN A 47 -20.79 5.57 8.01
C ASN A 47 -21.25 4.59 9.09
N LEU A 48 -22.03 5.05 10.08
CA LEU A 48 -22.48 4.28 11.24
C LEU A 48 -23.88 3.66 11.06
N LEU A 49 -24.76 4.27 10.26
CA LEU A 49 -26.14 3.82 10.07
C LEU A 49 -26.48 3.68 8.58
N TRP A 50 -26.88 2.47 8.17
CA TRP A 50 -27.22 2.14 6.79
C TRP A 50 -28.65 1.58 6.72
N SER A 51 -29.46 2.04 5.77
CA SER A 51 -30.79 1.46 5.50
C SER A 51 -30.63 0.06 4.87
N LYS A 52 -31.49 -0.90 5.26
CA LYS A 52 -31.54 -2.23 4.62
C LYS A 52 -32.25 -2.25 3.25
N THR A 53 -32.90 -1.14 2.88
CA THR A 53 -33.57 -0.95 1.59
C THR A 53 -32.96 0.26 0.89
N GLU A 54 -32.32 0.01 -0.27
CA GLU A 54 -31.55 0.99 -1.03
C GLU A 54 -32.45 1.87 -1.91
N GLY A 55 -32.72 3.09 -1.46
CA GLY A 55 -33.30 4.16 -2.29
C GLY A 55 -32.23 4.87 -3.13
N THR A 56 -32.64 5.63 -4.14
CA THR A 56 -31.73 6.31 -5.08
C THR A 56 -30.80 7.32 -4.38
N LEU A 57 -29.66 7.66 -4.99
CA LEU A 57 -28.71 8.67 -4.48
C LEU A 57 -29.37 10.05 -4.20
N ALA A 58 -30.45 10.38 -4.91
CA ALA A 58 -31.26 11.58 -4.68
C ALA A 58 -32.16 11.47 -3.42
N GLU A 59 -32.65 10.28 -3.10
CA GLU A 59 -33.43 10.00 -1.88
C GLU A 59 -32.51 9.79 -0.67
N MET A 60 -31.34 9.17 -0.85
CA MET A 60 -30.28 9.12 0.17
C MET A 60 -29.81 10.53 0.50
N ALA A 61 -29.44 11.36 -0.49
CA ALA A 61 -29.04 12.74 -0.25
C ALA A 61 -30.14 13.59 0.42
N ALA A 62 -31.42 13.29 0.18
CA ALA A 62 -32.56 13.93 0.83
C ALA A 62 -32.87 13.38 2.24
N ALA A 63 -32.45 12.15 2.56
CA ALA A 63 -32.67 11.50 3.87
C ALA A 63 -31.45 11.56 4.82
N THR A 64 -30.25 11.90 4.33
CA THR A 64 -28.98 11.70 5.06
C THR A 64 -28.53 12.79 6.03
N SER A 65 -29.28 13.87 6.29
CA SER A 65 -28.81 14.87 7.27
C SER A 65 -29.65 14.98 8.54
N VAL A 66 -30.94 14.65 8.52
CA VAL A 66 -31.80 14.83 9.71
C VAL A 66 -32.07 13.52 10.44
N HIS A 67 -32.48 12.45 9.75
CA HIS A 67 -32.83 11.19 10.41
C HIS A 67 -31.61 10.46 10.98
N VAL A 68 -30.51 10.42 10.24
CA VAL A 68 -29.25 9.81 10.70
C VAL A 68 -28.71 10.55 11.92
N VAL A 69 -28.74 11.89 11.88
CA VAL A 69 -28.33 12.73 13.02
C VAL A 69 -29.28 12.52 14.20
N ALA A 70 -30.59 12.52 13.99
CA ALA A 70 -31.58 12.29 15.04
C ALA A 70 -31.51 10.90 15.69
N ILE A 71 -30.84 9.93 15.07
CA ILE A 71 -30.60 8.59 15.65
C ILE A 71 -29.23 8.54 16.33
N ILE A 72 -28.17 9.00 15.66
CA ILE A 72 -26.80 8.87 16.16
C ILE A 72 -26.49 9.85 17.29
N GLU A 73 -27.06 11.06 17.26
CA GLU A 73 -26.85 12.06 18.30
C GLU A 73 -27.36 11.60 19.68
N PRO A 74 -28.60 11.08 19.84
CA PRO A 74 -29.04 10.51 21.12
C PRO A 74 -28.22 9.31 21.57
N ILE A 75 -27.73 8.48 20.64
CA ILE A 75 -26.87 7.33 20.98
C ILE A 75 -25.54 7.80 21.59
N ILE A 76 -24.96 8.88 21.06
CA ILE A 76 -23.74 9.49 21.60
C ILE A 76 -24.03 10.17 22.95
N GLN A 77 -25.12 10.93 23.06
CA GLN A 77 -25.50 11.66 24.29
C GLN A 77 -25.86 10.72 25.45
N HIS A 78 -26.39 9.54 25.14
CA HIS A 78 -26.80 8.54 26.13
C HIS A 78 -25.97 7.26 26.05
N ALA A 79 -24.71 7.36 25.63
CA ALA A 79 -23.81 6.22 25.46
C ALA A 79 -23.73 5.34 26.73
N ASP A 80 -23.75 5.94 27.92
CA ASP A 80 -23.72 5.21 29.20
C ASP A 80 -25.01 4.44 29.50
N TRP A 81 -26.14 4.83 28.92
CA TRP A 81 -27.40 4.10 29.05
C TRP A 81 -27.42 2.85 28.15
N PHE A 82 -26.89 2.97 26.92
CA PHE A 82 -26.77 1.84 26.00
C PHE A 82 -25.64 0.88 26.38
N PHE A 83 -24.56 1.44 26.94
CA PHE A 83 -23.35 0.72 27.30
C PHE A 83 -22.90 1.16 28.70
N PRO A 84 -23.40 0.54 29.78
CA PRO A 84 -23.09 0.97 31.14
C PRO A 84 -21.63 0.70 31.57
N ASP A 85 -20.96 -0.24 30.90
CA ASP A 85 -19.58 -0.59 31.22
C ASP A 85 -18.58 0.48 30.73
N ASP A 86 -17.58 0.77 31.55
CA ASP A 86 -16.46 1.64 31.19
C ASP A 86 -15.55 0.97 30.15
N VAL A 87 -14.96 1.79 29.27
CA VAL A 87 -14.03 1.34 28.23
C VAL A 87 -12.67 1.98 28.48
N ASP A 88 -11.63 1.17 28.58
CA ASP A 88 -10.25 1.66 28.57
C ASP A 88 -9.81 1.93 27.13
N PHE A 89 -9.42 3.18 26.86
CA PHE A 89 -8.93 3.59 25.54
C PHE A 89 -7.41 3.42 25.38
N ASN A 90 -6.70 2.93 26.42
CA ASN A 90 -5.27 2.60 26.32
C ASN A 90 -5.07 1.31 25.53
N VAL A 91 -4.89 1.45 24.22
CA VAL A 91 -4.68 0.30 23.33
C VAL A 91 -3.19 -0.08 23.31
N SER A 92 -2.76 -0.91 24.25
CA SER A 92 -1.45 -1.59 24.18
C SER A 92 -1.54 -3.12 24.25
N GLY A 93 -2.72 -3.70 24.48
CA GLY A 93 -2.89 -5.15 24.68
C GLY A 93 -3.86 -5.88 23.75
N MET A 94 -4.46 -5.21 22.76
CA MET A 94 -5.63 -5.77 22.03
C MET A 94 -5.31 -6.67 20.82
N PHE A 95 -4.04 -7.02 20.57
CA PHE A 95 -3.64 -7.94 19.49
C PHE A 95 -3.12 -9.29 19.98
N VAL A 96 -3.59 -9.78 21.14
CA VAL A 96 -3.34 -11.18 21.51
C VAL A 96 -4.40 -12.04 20.82
N ALA A 97 -3.97 -12.81 19.81
CA ALA A 97 -4.80 -13.78 19.12
C ALA A 97 -5.38 -14.82 20.11
N MET A 98 -6.70 -15.01 20.10
CA MET A 98 -7.34 -16.12 20.81
C MET A 98 -6.91 -17.43 20.14
N THR A 99 -6.33 -18.34 20.92
CA THR A 99 -6.01 -19.71 20.50
C THR A 99 -7.29 -20.47 20.14
N PRO A 100 -7.38 -21.17 19.00
CA PRO A 100 -8.55 -21.99 18.69
C PRO A 100 -8.57 -23.26 19.55
N GLU A 101 -9.74 -23.57 20.14
CA GLU A 101 -10.03 -24.93 20.61
C GLU A 101 -10.31 -25.87 19.42
N PRO A 102 -10.04 -27.18 19.54
CA PRO A 102 -10.14 -28.13 18.44
C PRO A 102 -11.58 -28.61 18.24
N ASP A 103 -12.11 -28.47 17.02
CA ASP A 103 -13.42 -29.03 16.62
C ASP A 103 -13.23 -30.38 15.88
N PRO A 104 -14.16 -31.35 16.01
CA PRO A 104 -13.96 -32.72 15.54
C PRO A 104 -14.52 -32.98 14.13
N GLY A 105 -13.65 -33.50 13.24
CA GLY A 105 -13.98 -34.51 12.22
C GLY A 105 -14.79 -34.11 10.96
N PRO A 106 -14.50 -34.70 9.78
CA PRO A 106 -14.97 -34.19 8.50
C PRO A 106 -16.32 -34.80 8.06
N PHE A 107 -17.17 -33.99 7.44
CA PHE A 107 -18.28 -34.46 6.60
C PHE A 107 -18.05 -34.05 5.14
N GLU A 108 -17.83 -35.06 4.29
CA GLU A 108 -17.89 -34.93 2.82
C GLU A 108 -19.29 -34.50 2.36
N ARG A 109 -19.37 -33.70 1.28
CA ARG A 109 -20.33 -33.92 0.19
C ARG A 109 -20.01 -33.12 -1.09
N ARG A 110 -20.33 -33.79 -2.20
CA ARG A 110 -19.91 -33.62 -3.59
C ARG A 110 -20.57 -32.43 -4.33
N ARG A 111 -19.88 -31.95 -5.37
CA ARG A 111 -20.40 -31.09 -6.46
C ARG A 111 -21.31 -31.90 -7.42
N PRO A 112 -22.21 -31.22 -8.15
CA PRO A 112 -22.57 -31.61 -9.52
C PRO A 112 -22.18 -30.52 -10.54
N GLY A 113 -21.72 -30.95 -11.72
CA GLY A 113 -21.27 -30.07 -12.80
C GLY A 113 -22.24 -29.90 -13.97
N SER A 114 -21.65 -29.39 -15.06
CA SER A 114 -22.09 -29.28 -16.47
C SER A 114 -22.94 -28.08 -16.89
N LEU A 115 -22.42 -27.25 -17.82
CA LEU A 115 -22.69 -27.37 -19.26
C LEU A 115 -21.86 -26.36 -20.08
N VAL A 116 -21.47 -26.79 -21.28
CA VAL A 116 -20.69 -26.11 -22.32
C VAL A 116 -21.66 -25.73 -23.45
N ASP A 117 -21.52 -24.57 -24.10
CA ASP A 117 -21.20 -24.42 -25.55
C ASP A 117 -21.45 -22.99 -26.09
N GLY A 118 -20.67 -22.59 -27.12
CA GLY A 118 -21.10 -21.57 -28.11
C GLY A 118 -20.15 -20.40 -28.42
N ASP A 119 -19.28 -20.59 -29.42
CA ASP A 119 -18.41 -19.61 -30.09
C ASP A 119 -19.14 -18.45 -30.83
N THR A 120 -18.52 -17.25 -30.89
CA THR A 120 -18.18 -16.56 -32.16
C THR A 120 -17.31 -15.29 -31.96
N PRO A 121 -16.42 -14.95 -32.92
CA PRO A 121 -15.31 -14.00 -32.69
C PRO A 121 -15.61 -12.57 -33.17
N ARG A 122 -15.27 -11.57 -32.36
CA ARG A 122 -15.17 -10.17 -32.80
C ARG A 122 -13.71 -9.71 -32.80
N LYS A 123 -13.19 -9.50 -34.01
CA LYS A 123 -12.02 -8.68 -34.31
C LYS A 123 -12.31 -7.25 -33.88
N ASP A 124 -11.48 -6.68 -33.03
CA ASP A 124 -11.19 -5.24 -33.08
C ASP A 124 -9.69 -5.02 -32.90
N ARG A 125 -9.08 -4.50 -33.97
CA ARG A 125 -7.71 -3.99 -34.01
C ARG A 125 -7.74 -2.59 -33.38
N TYR A 126 -7.12 -2.44 -32.21
CA TYR A 126 -6.66 -1.14 -31.74
C TYR A 126 -5.13 -1.13 -31.73
N LEU A 127 -4.56 -0.17 -32.47
CA LEU A 127 -3.13 0.12 -32.51
C LEU A 127 -2.61 0.34 -31.08
N SER A 128 -1.58 -0.42 -30.71
CA SER A 128 -0.85 -0.32 -29.46
C SER A 128 0.03 0.94 -29.45
N TYR A 129 -0.35 1.94 -28.65
CA TYR A 129 0.58 2.98 -28.20
C TYR A 129 1.43 2.45 -27.02
N PRO A 130 2.70 2.89 -26.86
CA PRO A 130 3.57 2.42 -25.80
C PRO A 130 3.02 2.75 -24.42
N ARG A 131 3.03 1.75 -23.53
CA ARG A 131 2.43 1.75 -22.20
C ARG A 131 3.14 2.76 -21.29
N SER A 132 2.42 3.77 -20.81
CA SER A 132 2.92 4.71 -19.80
C SER A 132 2.70 4.13 -18.41
N SER A 133 3.76 3.67 -17.74
CA SER A 133 3.62 2.89 -16.50
C SER A 133 4.01 3.57 -15.20
N PRO A 134 3.05 4.12 -14.41
CA PRO A 134 3.34 4.51 -13.04
C PRO A 134 3.63 3.29 -12.16
N ARG A 135 4.76 3.35 -11.46
CA ARG A 135 5.18 2.31 -10.50
C ARG A 135 4.47 2.47 -9.14
N PRO A 136 4.20 1.37 -8.43
CA PRO A 136 3.16 1.35 -7.42
C PRO A 136 3.71 1.69 -6.03
N SER A 137 3.48 2.91 -5.55
CA SER A 137 3.36 3.13 -4.10
C SER A 137 2.00 2.57 -3.64
N PRO A 138 1.89 1.86 -2.50
CA PRO A 138 0.64 1.16 -2.19
C PRO A 138 -0.53 2.12 -1.96
N GLY A 139 -0.28 3.32 -1.43
CA GLY A 139 -1.28 4.39 -1.35
C GLY A 139 -1.80 4.84 -2.72
N TRP A 140 -0.94 4.91 -3.75
CA TRP A 140 -1.35 5.18 -5.12
C TRP A 140 -2.21 4.05 -5.69
N ILE A 141 -1.84 2.79 -5.45
CA ILE A 141 -2.62 1.64 -5.92
C ILE A 141 -4.01 1.62 -5.31
N CYS A 142 -4.09 1.77 -3.98
CA CYS A 142 -5.36 1.84 -3.27
C CYS A 142 -6.26 2.95 -3.82
N TYR A 143 -5.68 4.12 -4.12
CA TYR A 143 -6.40 5.23 -4.75
C TYR A 143 -6.86 4.90 -6.18
N ALA A 144 -6.00 4.31 -6.99
CA ALA A 144 -6.30 3.93 -8.37
C ALA A 144 -7.43 2.90 -8.44
N GLU A 145 -7.35 1.83 -7.66
CA GLU A 145 -8.35 0.75 -7.63
C GLU A 145 -9.72 1.23 -7.15
N LYS A 146 -9.76 2.05 -6.08
CA LYS A 146 -11.01 2.53 -5.47
C LYS A 146 -11.67 3.69 -6.21
N THR A 147 -10.87 4.55 -6.85
CA THR A 147 -11.36 5.84 -7.37
C THR A 147 -11.44 5.89 -8.89
N HIS A 148 -10.57 5.16 -9.57
CA HIS A 148 -10.42 5.29 -11.01
C HIS A 148 -10.58 3.97 -11.78
N GLY A 149 -10.46 2.84 -11.10
CA GLY A 149 -10.73 1.50 -11.63
C GLY A 149 -10.08 1.30 -13.00
N GLU A 150 -10.84 0.71 -13.93
CA GLU A 150 -10.40 0.36 -15.27
C GLU A 150 -9.76 1.50 -16.07
N PHE A 151 -10.01 2.77 -15.73
CA PHE A 151 -9.38 3.87 -16.47
C PHE A 151 -7.87 4.00 -16.17
N ILE A 152 -7.45 3.83 -14.91
CA ILE A 152 -6.04 4.02 -14.52
C ILE A 152 -5.27 2.70 -14.48
N LEU A 153 -5.91 1.62 -14.04
CA LEU A 153 -5.22 0.35 -13.79
C LEU A 153 -4.44 -0.21 -14.99
N PRO A 154 -4.91 -0.10 -16.26
CA PRO A 154 -4.14 -0.58 -17.41
C PRO A 154 -2.82 0.16 -17.65
N TYR A 155 -2.68 1.37 -17.10
CA TYR A 155 -1.45 2.12 -17.17
C TYR A 155 -0.46 1.66 -16.11
N VAL A 156 -0.89 1.22 -14.94
CA VAL A 156 0.01 0.87 -13.81
C VAL A 156 0.95 -0.29 -14.16
N SER A 157 2.22 -0.18 -13.76
CA SER A 157 3.19 -1.27 -13.94
C SER A 157 2.78 -2.51 -13.15
N SER A 158 2.76 -3.69 -13.77
CA SER A 158 2.51 -4.95 -13.06
C SER A 158 3.66 -5.41 -12.18
N THR A 159 4.84 -4.79 -12.26
CA THR A 159 6.00 -5.11 -11.42
C THR A 159 5.64 -4.96 -9.93
N ARG A 160 5.89 -6.01 -9.14
CA ARG A 160 5.75 -5.98 -7.68
C ARG A 160 6.71 -4.95 -7.06
N SER A 161 6.42 -4.52 -5.84
CA SER A 161 7.35 -3.66 -5.11
C SER A 161 8.56 -4.45 -4.60
N PRO A 162 9.69 -3.80 -4.25
CA PRO A 162 10.87 -4.50 -3.74
C PRO A 162 10.59 -5.37 -2.51
N GLN A 163 9.70 -4.92 -1.62
CA GLN A 163 9.26 -5.69 -0.46
C GLN A 163 8.66 -7.03 -0.87
N GLN A 164 7.75 -7.02 -1.85
CA GLN A 164 7.05 -8.23 -2.26
C GLN A 164 7.93 -9.12 -3.15
N MET A 165 8.78 -8.53 -3.98
CA MET A 165 9.82 -9.29 -4.68
C MET A 165 10.73 -10.01 -3.68
N MET A 166 11.16 -9.32 -2.61
CA MET A 166 11.96 -9.93 -1.56
C MET A 166 11.20 -11.04 -0.83
N GLY A 167 9.90 -10.86 -0.55
CA GLY A 167 9.05 -11.91 0.02
C GLY A 167 9.05 -13.18 -0.83
N SER A 168 8.88 -13.05 -2.15
CA SER A 168 8.98 -14.15 -3.10
C SER A 168 10.37 -14.81 -3.12
N LEU A 169 11.45 -14.04 -3.00
CA LEU A 169 12.82 -14.57 -2.96
C LEU A 169 13.12 -15.30 -1.65
N VAL A 170 12.74 -14.74 -0.50
CA VAL A 170 12.98 -15.34 0.82
C VAL A 170 12.17 -16.63 1.00
N LYS A 171 10.86 -16.57 0.73
CA LYS A 171 9.95 -17.70 0.94
C LYS A 171 9.98 -18.71 -0.21
N GLY A 172 10.45 -18.32 -1.39
CA GLY A 172 10.60 -19.21 -2.54
C GLY A 172 12.02 -19.73 -2.69
N PHE A 173 12.96 -18.84 -3.03
CA PHE A 173 14.33 -19.21 -3.38
C PHE A 173 15.15 -19.64 -2.16
N PHE A 174 15.22 -18.81 -1.12
CA PHE A 174 16.00 -19.13 0.08
C PHE A 174 15.43 -20.34 0.82
N ALA A 175 14.11 -20.41 1.00
CA ALA A 175 13.45 -21.58 1.59
C ALA A 175 13.80 -22.87 0.83
N GLY A 176 13.74 -22.85 -0.50
CA GLY A 176 14.11 -23.98 -1.35
C GLY A 176 15.59 -24.39 -1.22
N GLN A 177 16.51 -23.42 -1.17
CA GLN A 177 17.93 -23.69 -0.97
C GLN A 177 18.24 -24.31 0.40
N GLN A 178 17.54 -23.88 1.45
CA GLN A 178 17.72 -24.40 2.81
C GLN A 178 16.92 -25.69 3.08
N GLY A 179 16.09 -26.15 2.13
CA GLY A 179 15.20 -27.29 2.33
C GLY A 179 14.12 -27.04 3.41
N LEU A 180 13.74 -25.78 3.60
CA LEU A 180 12.74 -25.36 4.58
C LEU A 180 11.38 -25.16 3.92
N ASN A 181 10.31 -25.46 4.65
CA ASN A 181 8.96 -25.04 4.24
C ASN A 181 8.82 -23.52 4.45
N PRO A 182 8.19 -22.77 3.52
CA PRO A 182 7.97 -21.33 3.67
C PRO A 182 7.32 -20.92 5.00
N GLN A 183 6.46 -21.76 5.58
CA GLN A 183 5.80 -21.53 6.86
C GLN A 183 6.77 -21.50 8.05
N GLN A 184 7.95 -22.14 7.91
CA GLN A 184 8.98 -22.17 8.97
C GLN A 184 9.83 -20.90 9.01
N ILE A 185 9.72 -20.05 8.00
CA ILE A 185 10.43 -18.77 7.94
C ILE A 185 9.44 -17.70 8.38
N TYR A 186 9.87 -16.78 9.25
CA TYR A 186 9.08 -15.60 9.60
C TYR A 186 9.76 -14.38 9.00
N HIS A 187 9.18 -13.84 7.93
CA HIS A 187 9.77 -12.75 7.15
C HIS A 187 9.22 -11.39 7.61
N VAL A 188 10.10 -10.60 8.23
CA VAL A 188 9.79 -9.25 8.72
C VAL A 188 10.53 -8.22 7.87
N THR A 189 9.84 -7.13 7.52
CA THR A 189 10.45 -6.02 6.79
C THR A 189 10.32 -4.70 7.56
N VAL A 190 11.38 -3.88 7.51
CA VAL A 190 11.39 -2.53 8.09
C VAL A 190 11.13 -1.51 6.98
N MET A 191 10.08 -0.71 7.11
CA MET A 191 9.59 0.17 6.04
C MET A 191 9.27 1.58 6.54
N PRO A 192 9.52 2.64 5.75
CA PRO A 192 9.24 4.02 6.18
C PRO A 192 7.74 4.38 6.15
N CYS A 193 6.83 3.43 5.87
CA CYS A 193 5.44 3.71 5.54
C CYS A 193 4.47 2.64 6.06
N TYR A 194 3.33 3.06 6.61
CA TYR A 194 2.25 2.16 7.02
C TYR A 194 1.54 1.48 5.85
N ASP A 195 1.51 2.10 4.66
CA ASP A 195 0.86 1.52 3.48
C ASP A 195 1.51 0.19 3.06
N LYS A 196 2.78 -0.03 3.44
CA LYS A 196 3.46 -1.31 3.23
C LYS A 196 2.86 -2.46 4.03
N LYS A 197 2.24 -2.17 5.19
CA LYS A 197 1.46 -3.16 5.95
C LYS A 197 0.22 -3.60 5.16
N LEU A 198 -0.46 -2.64 4.53
CA LEU A 198 -1.63 -2.91 3.67
C LEU A 198 -1.24 -3.67 2.40
N GLU A 199 -0.05 -3.41 1.85
CA GLU A 199 0.47 -4.19 0.74
C GLU A 199 0.72 -5.65 1.17
N ALA A 200 1.40 -5.88 2.30
CA ALA A 200 1.67 -7.22 2.82
C ALA A 200 0.40 -8.03 3.16
N SER A 201 -0.67 -7.36 3.59
CA SER A 201 -1.92 -8.02 3.96
C SER A 201 -2.81 -8.40 2.79
N ARG A 202 -2.45 -8.03 1.54
CA ARG A 202 -3.24 -8.38 0.36
C ARG A 202 -3.42 -9.90 0.23
N PRO A 203 -4.61 -10.37 -0.18
CA PRO A 203 -4.83 -11.79 -0.47
C PRO A 203 -3.89 -12.32 -1.56
N ASP A 204 -3.52 -11.48 -2.54
CA ASP A 204 -2.64 -11.84 -3.65
C ASP A 204 -1.24 -12.33 -3.23
N PHE A 205 -0.82 -12.04 -2.00
CA PHE A 205 0.48 -12.43 -1.44
C PHE A 205 0.37 -13.48 -0.32
N TYR A 206 -0.77 -14.16 -0.24
CA TYR A 206 -0.97 -15.34 0.60
C TYR A 206 -0.58 -16.59 -0.19
N LEU A 207 0.29 -17.42 0.39
CA LEU A 207 0.72 -18.69 -0.17
C LEU A 207 -0.19 -19.79 0.36
N GLU A 208 -1.28 -20.10 -0.35
CA GLU A 208 -2.28 -21.09 0.09
C GLU A 208 -1.67 -22.47 0.38
N GLU A 209 -0.72 -22.93 -0.45
CA GLU A 209 -0.09 -24.24 -0.32
C GLU A 209 0.78 -24.38 0.94
N ALA A 210 1.35 -23.27 1.41
CA ALA A 210 2.22 -23.23 2.57
C ALA A 210 1.55 -22.57 3.79
N ASP A 211 0.30 -22.13 3.66
CA ASP A 211 -0.49 -21.48 4.70
C ASP A 211 0.31 -20.37 5.43
N THR A 212 0.89 -19.46 4.64
CA THR A 212 1.75 -18.36 5.12
C THR A 212 1.70 -17.19 4.15
N ARG A 213 2.29 -16.04 4.53
CA ARG A 213 2.44 -14.87 3.65
C ARG A 213 3.84 -14.78 3.11
N GLU A 214 4.00 -14.14 1.95
CA GLU A 214 5.32 -13.78 1.44
C GLU A 214 6.05 -12.80 2.39
N VAL A 215 5.29 -11.91 3.04
CA VAL A 215 5.77 -11.00 4.08
C VAL A 215 4.83 -11.12 5.27
N ASP A 216 5.34 -11.67 6.37
CA ASP A 216 4.54 -11.96 7.56
C ASP A 216 4.26 -10.70 8.39
N CYS A 217 5.27 -9.82 8.50
CA CYS A 217 5.17 -8.61 9.28
C CYS A 217 5.90 -7.44 8.62
N VAL A 218 5.33 -6.26 8.79
CA VAL A 218 5.94 -4.99 8.39
C VAL A 218 5.98 -4.11 9.63
N ILE A 219 7.18 -3.67 10.01
CA ILE A 219 7.43 -2.75 11.12
C ILE A 219 7.96 -1.45 10.52
N THR A 220 7.56 -0.32 11.07
CA THR A 220 8.02 0.98 10.59
C THR A 220 9.25 1.47 11.34
N SER A 221 10.03 2.37 10.75
CA SER A 221 11.22 2.95 11.39
C SER A 221 10.89 3.55 12.78
N GLY A 222 9.76 4.24 12.90
CA GLY A 222 9.28 4.78 14.17
C GLY A 222 8.86 3.71 15.18
N GLU A 223 8.30 2.58 14.73
CA GLU A 223 7.96 1.46 15.60
C GLU A 223 9.23 0.74 16.11
N VAL A 224 10.27 0.59 15.27
CA VAL A 224 11.57 0.06 15.70
C VAL A 224 12.18 0.93 16.80
N VAL A 225 12.19 2.25 16.61
CA VAL A 225 12.69 3.17 17.64
C VAL A 225 11.88 3.05 18.93
N LYS A 226 10.55 2.97 18.84
CA LYS A 226 9.70 2.77 20.01
C LYS A 226 10.01 1.47 20.77
N MET A 227 10.27 0.37 20.04
CA MET A 227 10.66 -0.90 20.65
C MET A 227 12.00 -0.79 21.39
N LEU A 228 12.98 -0.08 20.82
CA LEU A 228 14.26 0.19 21.48
C LEU A 228 14.09 1.05 22.74
N GLU A 229 13.23 2.07 22.71
CA GLU A 229 12.89 2.91 23.86
C GLU A 229 12.23 2.10 24.99
N GLU A 230 11.31 1.19 24.66
CA GLU A 230 10.63 0.30 25.61
C GLU A 230 11.63 -0.64 26.32
N GLU A 231 12.63 -1.14 25.59
CA GLU A 231 13.74 -1.94 26.12
C GLU A 231 14.84 -1.09 26.79
N LYS A 232 14.74 0.24 26.75
CA LYS A 232 15.73 1.19 27.27
C LYS A 232 17.13 1.00 26.66
N VAL A 233 17.18 0.66 25.38
CA VAL A 233 18.41 0.51 24.60
C VAL A 233 18.53 1.67 23.62
N LEU A 234 19.67 2.35 23.58
CA LEU A 234 19.97 3.29 22.51
C LEU A 234 20.63 2.55 21.36
N LEU A 235 20.26 2.88 20.12
CA LEU A 235 20.85 2.25 18.93
C LEU A 235 22.37 2.46 18.87
N SER A 236 22.87 3.58 19.40
CA SER A 236 24.30 3.88 19.51
C SER A 236 25.08 2.93 20.43
N ASP A 237 24.37 2.24 21.32
CA ASP A 237 24.97 1.36 22.33
C ASP A 237 25.02 -0.10 21.85
N VAL A 238 24.47 -0.36 20.66
CA VAL A 238 24.44 -1.69 20.05
C VAL A 238 25.70 -1.90 19.22
N GLU A 239 26.42 -2.98 19.49
CA GLU A 239 27.57 -3.37 18.69
C GLU A 239 27.16 -3.69 17.23
N PRO A 240 27.86 -3.13 16.22
CA PRO A 240 27.58 -3.45 14.83
C PRO A 240 27.69 -4.94 14.54
N ALA A 241 26.70 -5.48 13.83
CA ALA A 241 26.69 -6.87 13.38
C ALA A 241 26.83 -6.93 11.84
N PRO A 242 27.51 -7.96 11.30
CA PRO A 242 27.60 -8.13 9.86
C PRO A 242 26.21 -8.42 9.26
N LEU A 243 25.96 -7.89 8.07
CA LEU A 243 24.75 -8.18 7.31
C LEU A 243 24.89 -9.51 6.55
N ASP A 244 23.78 -10.23 6.39
CA ASP A 244 23.72 -11.41 5.53
C ASP A 244 24.02 -11.03 4.07
N THR A 245 24.82 -11.84 3.36
CA THR A 245 25.35 -11.48 2.03
C THR A 245 24.48 -11.92 0.85
N MET A 246 23.58 -12.88 1.04
CA MET A 246 22.85 -13.52 -0.07
C MET A 246 22.01 -12.54 -0.90
N PHE A 247 21.40 -11.55 -0.26
CA PHE A 247 20.53 -10.57 -0.91
C PHE A 247 20.91 -9.11 -0.58
N SER A 248 22.06 -8.89 0.05
CA SER A 248 22.43 -7.55 0.51
C SER A 248 23.20 -6.77 -0.55
N SER A 249 22.86 -5.48 -0.66
CA SER A 249 23.60 -4.51 -1.45
C SER A 249 24.73 -3.92 -0.60
N VAL A 250 25.68 -4.76 -0.20
CA VAL A 250 26.80 -4.38 0.67
C VAL A 250 28.12 -4.71 -0.03
N CYS A 251 29.07 -3.77 0.02
CA CYS A 251 30.44 -3.98 -0.44
C CYS A 251 31.39 -3.88 0.75
N GLY A 252 31.74 -5.02 1.36
CA GLY A 252 32.50 -5.02 2.61
C GLY A 252 31.60 -4.63 3.79
N ASP A 253 31.88 -3.49 4.41
CA ASP A 253 31.06 -2.91 5.49
C ASP A 253 30.22 -1.70 5.00
N GLU A 254 30.32 -1.33 3.72
CA GLU A 254 29.62 -0.17 3.15
C GLU A 254 28.27 -0.56 2.53
N LEU A 255 27.22 0.18 2.91
CA LEU A 255 25.90 0.12 2.27
C LEU A 255 25.95 0.77 0.89
N LEU A 256 25.33 0.11 -0.09
CA LEU A 256 25.19 0.63 -1.45
C LEU A 256 23.79 1.18 -1.66
N GLY A 257 23.72 2.35 -2.27
CA GLY A 257 22.49 3.01 -2.67
C GLY A 257 22.15 2.75 -4.14
N HIS A 258 21.08 3.39 -4.61
CA HIS A 258 20.73 3.47 -6.03
C HIS A 258 20.80 4.91 -6.53
N ALA A 259 21.02 5.10 -7.83
CA ALA A 259 21.01 6.44 -8.41
C ALA A 259 19.60 7.04 -8.44
N GLY A 260 19.48 8.36 -8.20
CA GLY A 260 18.23 9.10 -8.32
C GLY A 260 17.64 9.55 -6.98
N SER A 261 16.34 9.35 -6.79
CA SER A 261 15.61 9.81 -5.60
C SER A 261 15.72 8.80 -4.45
N GLY A 262 15.67 9.25 -3.20
CA GLY A 262 15.57 8.37 -2.00
C GLY A 262 14.25 7.59 -1.87
N SER A 263 13.59 7.33 -2.99
CA SER A 263 12.33 6.58 -3.08
C SER A 263 12.43 5.42 -4.08
N GLY A 264 13.63 4.87 -4.27
CA GLY A 264 13.86 3.73 -5.17
C GLY A 264 14.56 4.06 -6.48
N GLY A 265 14.86 5.34 -6.77
CA GLY A 265 15.58 5.72 -8.00
C GLY A 265 14.89 5.29 -9.30
N TYR A 266 13.60 4.96 -9.26
CA TYR A 266 12.95 4.19 -10.32
C TYR A 266 12.88 4.94 -11.63
N LEU A 267 12.48 6.22 -11.58
CA LEU A 267 12.46 7.07 -12.75
C LEU A 267 13.85 7.16 -13.39
N HIS A 268 14.89 7.30 -12.57
CA HIS A 268 16.27 7.41 -13.03
C HIS A 268 16.66 6.18 -13.85
N HIS A 269 16.53 4.99 -13.27
CA HIS A 269 16.89 3.74 -13.96
C HIS A 269 16.07 3.49 -15.23
N VAL A 270 14.74 3.70 -15.21
CA VAL A 270 13.92 3.48 -16.41
C VAL A 270 14.28 4.47 -17.50
N PHE A 271 14.57 5.72 -17.14
CA PHE A 271 14.91 6.76 -18.10
C PHE A 271 16.26 6.48 -18.77
N THR A 272 17.31 6.20 -18.00
CA THR A 272 18.65 5.90 -18.54
C THR A 272 18.62 4.63 -19.39
N HIS A 273 17.91 3.61 -18.93
CA HIS A 273 17.73 2.37 -19.68
C HIS A 273 16.94 2.59 -20.99
N ALA A 274 15.83 3.32 -20.95
CA ALA A 274 15.03 3.62 -22.14
C ALA A 274 15.79 4.50 -23.14
N ALA A 275 16.55 5.50 -22.67
CA ALA A 275 17.40 6.34 -23.52
C ALA A 275 18.43 5.50 -24.29
N ARG A 276 19.10 4.58 -23.59
CA ARG A 276 20.08 3.66 -24.18
C ARG A 276 19.44 2.69 -25.17
N GLN A 277 18.39 2.00 -24.77
CA GLN A 277 17.77 0.94 -25.59
C GLN A 277 17.01 1.47 -26.80
N LEU A 278 16.29 2.59 -26.66
CA LEU A 278 15.43 3.11 -27.73
C LEU A 278 16.15 4.09 -28.65
N PHE A 279 17.15 4.82 -28.13
CA PHE A 279 17.80 5.91 -28.87
C PHE A 279 19.32 5.75 -29.00
N GLY A 280 19.94 4.78 -28.31
CA GLY A 280 21.38 4.59 -28.31
C GLY A 280 22.13 5.67 -27.51
N GLU A 281 21.43 6.43 -26.66
CA GLU A 281 21.99 7.55 -25.91
C GLU A 281 22.40 7.11 -24.50
N GLU A 282 23.64 7.34 -24.13
CA GLU A 282 24.15 7.05 -22.79
C GLU A 282 24.00 8.28 -21.89
N VAL A 283 22.96 8.28 -21.06
CA VAL A 283 22.68 9.38 -20.13
C VAL A 283 23.39 9.11 -18.80
N LYS A 284 24.44 9.88 -18.50
CA LYS A 284 25.21 9.76 -17.25
C LYS A 284 24.57 10.52 -16.08
N GLU A 285 23.98 11.68 -16.35
CA GLU A 285 23.36 12.52 -15.34
C GLU A 285 21.99 13.02 -15.83
N LEU A 286 21.00 13.01 -14.94
CA LEU A 286 19.64 13.46 -15.25
C LEU A 286 19.41 14.85 -14.65
N THR A 287 19.03 15.80 -15.50
CA THR A 287 18.58 17.11 -15.03
C THR A 287 17.08 17.09 -14.75
N TYR A 288 16.71 17.24 -13.48
CA TYR A 288 15.32 17.32 -13.05
C TYR A 288 14.82 18.76 -13.09
N LYS A 289 13.84 19.03 -13.96
CA LYS A 289 13.17 20.33 -14.04
C LYS A 289 11.98 20.36 -13.08
N THR A 290 12.08 21.17 -12.03
CA THR A 290 10.96 21.45 -11.14
C THR A 290 9.84 22.18 -11.90
N LEU A 291 8.61 21.67 -11.80
CA LEU A 291 7.44 22.26 -12.43
C LEU A 291 6.70 23.16 -11.43
N LYS A 292 5.60 22.67 -10.86
CA LYS A 292 4.74 23.45 -9.96
C LYS A 292 5.33 23.62 -8.56
N ASN A 293 6.02 22.59 -8.08
CA ASN A 293 6.62 22.51 -6.75
C ASN A 293 7.71 21.43 -6.77
N LYS A 294 8.49 21.33 -5.69
CA LYS A 294 9.59 20.36 -5.55
C LYS A 294 9.16 18.90 -5.74
N ASP A 295 7.89 18.60 -5.47
CA ASP A 295 7.29 17.26 -5.55
C ASP A 295 6.71 16.95 -6.95
N PHE A 296 6.93 17.83 -7.93
CA PHE A 296 6.57 17.57 -9.32
C PHE A 296 7.71 18.00 -10.24
N GLN A 297 8.49 17.02 -10.69
CA GLN A 297 9.67 17.20 -11.52
C GLN A 297 9.52 16.49 -12.86
N GLU A 298 10.17 17.02 -13.89
CA GLU A 298 10.17 16.50 -15.25
C GLU A 298 11.60 16.25 -15.73
N VAL A 299 11.79 15.18 -16.48
CA VAL A 299 13.04 14.86 -17.16
C VAL A 299 12.74 14.59 -18.63
N THR A 300 13.54 15.16 -19.53
CA THR A 300 13.37 15.04 -20.98
C THR A 300 14.66 14.61 -21.66
N LEU A 301 14.51 13.80 -22.71
CA LEU A 301 15.58 13.55 -23.69
C LEU A 301 15.22 14.27 -24.98
N GLU A 302 16.13 15.08 -25.49
CA GLU A 302 15.97 15.80 -26.76
C GLU A 302 16.95 15.26 -27.79
N ARG A 303 16.46 15.07 -29.03
CA ARG A 303 17.26 14.69 -30.19
C ARG A 303 16.82 15.53 -31.37
N ASP A 304 17.78 16.16 -32.05
CA ASP A 304 17.53 17.05 -33.19
C ASP A 304 16.49 18.16 -32.89
N GLY A 305 16.48 18.66 -31.65
CA GLY A 305 15.53 19.68 -31.18
C GLY A 305 14.12 19.17 -30.88
N VAL A 306 13.90 17.85 -30.92
CA VAL A 306 12.61 17.20 -30.61
C VAL A 306 12.73 16.41 -29.31
N VAL A 307 11.75 16.58 -28.42
CA VAL A 307 11.66 15.78 -27.18
C VAL A 307 11.21 14.37 -27.53
N VAL A 308 12.12 13.40 -27.39
CA VAL A 308 11.89 11.98 -27.71
C VAL A 308 11.51 11.16 -26.48
N LEU A 309 11.94 11.56 -25.28
CA LEU A 309 11.47 11.01 -24.01
C LEU A 309 11.04 12.15 -23.08
N ARG A 310 9.98 11.91 -22.32
CA ARG A 310 9.45 12.87 -21.35
C ARG A 310 8.85 12.13 -20.17
N PHE A 311 9.55 12.12 -19.06
CA PHE A 311 9.17 11.42 -17.83
C PHE A 311 8.87 12.44 -16.73
N ALA A 312 8.10 12.04 -15.72
CA ALA A 312 7.83 12.87 -14.55
C ALA A 312 7.89 12.10 -13.24
N ALA A 313 8.37 12.75 -12.18
CA ALA A 313 8.16 12.33 -10.81
C ALA A 313 7.02 13.18 -10.22
N THR A 314 5.96 12.53 -9.74
CA THR A 314 4.74 13.17 -9.22
C THR A 314 4.46 12.66 -7.81
N TYR A 315 4.88 13.43 -6.81
CA TYR A 315 4.76 13.06 -5.41
C TYR A 315 3.67 13.86 -4.70
N GLY A 316 2.97 13.23 -3.75
CA GLY A 316 1.87 13.84 -3.01
C GLY A 316 0.51 13.78 -3.74
N PHE A 317 -0.55 13.43 -3.01
CA PHE A 317 -1.90 13.25 -3.56
C PHE A 317 -2.43 14.43 -4.36
N ARG A 318 -2.10 15.67 -3.98
CA ARG A 318 -2.52 16.87 -4.75
C ARG A 318 -1.93 16.86 -6.16
N ASN A 319 -0.66 16.52 -6.31
CA ASN A 319 -0.01 16.44 -7.62
C ASN A 319 -0.56 15.25 -8.42
N ILE A 320 -0.77 14.11 -7.76
CA ILE A 320 -1.36 12.89 -8.35
C ILE A 320 -2.75 13.16 -8.92
N GLN A 321 -3.64 13.77 -8.15
CA GLN A 321 -5.00 14.11 -8.60
C GLN A 321 -4.97 15.00 -9.85
N ASN A 322 -4.09 16.01 -9.86
CA ASN A 322 -3.91 16.90 -11.00
C ASN A 322 -3.39 16.16 -12.24
N LEU A 323 -2.44 15.25 -12.07
CA LEU A 323 -1.92 14.40 -13.15
C LEU A 323 -3.03 13.52 -13.72
N VAL A 324 -3.78 12.82 -12.87
CA VAL A 324 -4.87 11.94 -13.31
C VAL A 324 -5.94 12.73 -14.07
N GLN A 325 -6.29 13.94 -13.62
CA GLN A 325 -7.21 14.80 -14.36
C GLN A 325 -6.67 15.19 -15.75
N LYS A 326 -5.37 15.46 -15.89
CA LYS A 326 -4.75 15.71 -17.20
C LYS A 326 -4.78 14.46 -18.08
N LEU A 327 -4.53 13.29 -17.51
CA LEU A 327 -4.55 12.00 -18.21
C LEU A 327 -5.96 11.68 -18.72
N LYS A 328 -7.00 11.87 -17.89
CA LYS A 328 -8.42 11.76 -18.27
C LYS A 328 -8.83 12.69 -19.42
N ARG A 329 -8.19 13.85 -19.53
CA ARG A 329 -8.44 14.83 -20.59
C ARG A 329 -7.60 14.58 -21.85
N GLY A 330 -6.76 13.55 -21.89
CA GLY A 330 -5.81 13.31 -22.99
C GLY A 330 -4.72 14.38 -23.11
N LYS A 331 -4.42 15.11 -22.01
CA LYS A 331 -3.48 16.23 -21.99
C LYS A 331 -2.19 15.92 -21.21
N SER A 332 -1.96 14.65 -20.85
CA SER A 332 -0.70 14.24 -20.22
C SER A 332 0.38 14.09 -21.29
N PRO A 333 1.50 14.83 -21.23
CA PRO A 333 2.58 14.72 -22.20
C PRO A 333 3.62 13.64 -21.83
N TYR A 334 3.42 12.93 -20.72
CA TYR A 334 4.42 12.04 -20.13
C TYR A 334 4.32 10.62 -20.67
N HIS A 335 5.47 10.07 -21.08
CA HIS A 335 5.61 8.68 -21.49
C HIS A 335 5.73 7.75 -20.28
N PHE A 336 6.25 8.23 -19.15
CA PHE A 336 6.36 7.49 -17.90
C PHE A 336 6.20 8.46 -16.74
N VAL A 337 5.55 8.02 -15.66
CA VAL A 337 5.38 8.84 -14.45
C VAL A 337 5.62 8.04 -13.20
N GLU A 338 6.63 8.39 -12.41
CA GLU A 338 6.82 7.84 -11.07
C GLU A 338 5.86 8.52 -10.09
N VAL A 339 5.15 7.72 -9.28
CA VAL A 339 4.10 8.22 -8.40
C VAL A 339 4.33 7.78 -6.95
N MET A 340 4.48 8.76 -6.05
CA MET A 340 4.60 8.52 -4.61
C MET A 340 3.49 9.24 -3.86
N ALA A 341 2.80 8.54 -2.95
CA ALA A 341 1.70 9.10 -2.18
C ALA A 341 2.15 10.24 -1.23
N CYS A 342 3.32 10.09 -0.62
CA CYS A 342 3.91 11.05 0.30
C CYS A 342 4.62 12.20 -0.44
N PRO A 343 4.48 13.46 0.01
CA PRO A 343 5.39 14.54 -0.40
C PRO A 343 6.82 14.17 -0.03
N SER A 344 7.79 14.48 -0.90
CA SER A 344 9.21 14.10 -0.75
C SER A 344 9.46 12.58 -0.72
N GLY A 345 8.48 11.80 -1.19
CA GLY A 345 8.62 10.36 -1.39
C GLY A 345 8.74 9.55 -0.10
N CYS A 346 9.47 8.44 -0.15
CA CYS A 346 9.56 7.47 0.93
C CYS A 346 10.29 8.00 2.17
N LEU A 347 11.24 8.93 2.00
CA LEU A 347 12.02 9.49 3.11
C LEU A 347 11.16 10.28 4.10
N ASN A 348 10.01 10.76 3.66
CA ASN A 348 9.00 11.46 4.47
C ASN A 348 7.71 10.62 4.62
N GLY A 349 7.87 9.28 4.64
CA GLY A 349 6.77 8.36 4.87
C GLY A 349 6.20 8.49 6.27
N GLY A 350 4.90 8.20 6.43
CA GLY A 350 4.22 8.38 7.72
C GLY A 350 4.73 7.49 8.86
N GLY A 351 5.48 6.42 8.54
CA GLY A 351 6.11 5.52 9.51
C GLY A 351 7.53 5.92 9.91
N GLN A 352 8.04 7.04 9.40
CA GLN A 352 9.37 7.54 9.76
C GLN A 352 9.42 8.04 11.20
N VAL A 353 10.64 8.13 11.73
CA VAL A 353 10.91 8.70 13.05
C VAL A 353 10.45 10.16 13.05
N LYS A 354 9.69 10.53 14.09
CA LYS A 354 9.21 11.90 14.24
C LYS A 354 10.36 12.81 14.70
N PRO A 355 10.37 14.09 14.29
CA PRO A 355 11.34 15.04 14.81
C PRO A 355 11.20 15.17 16.33
N LEU A 356 12.34 15.39 17.00
CA LEU A 356 12.36 15.76 18.40
C LEU A 356 11.62 17.10 18.60
N PRO A 357 11.12 17.40 19.82
CA PRO A 357 10.33 18.62 20.07
C PRO A 357 11.01 19.93 19.63
N GLU A 358 12.35 19.97 19.64
CA GLU A 358 13.16 21.13 19.27
C GLU A 358 13.58 21.15 17.79
N GLN A 359 13.31 20.06 17.05
CA GLN A 359 13.78 19.87 15.68
C GLN A 359 12.68 20.16 14.66
N ASN A 360 13.03 20.83 13.57
CA ASN A 360 12.12 21.04 12.45
C ASN A 360 12.07 19.80 11.55
N ASN A 361 10.86 19.35 11.19
CA ASN A 361 10.67 18.22 10.26
C ASN A 361 11.37 18.44 8.91
N LYS A 362 11.44 19.68 8.43
CA LYS A 362 12.12 20.01 7.17
C LYS A 362 13.63 19.81 7.27
N GLU A 363 14.23 20.15 8.42
CA GLU A 363 15.66 19.98 8.66
C GLU A 363 16.01 18.50 8.81
N LEU A 364 15.20 17.75 9.57
CA LEU A 364 15.35 16.30 9.69
C LEU A 364 15.26 15.62 8.31
N LEU A 365 14.26 15.98 7.50
CA LEU A 365 14.12 15.43 6.16
C LEU A 365 15.33 15.75 5.27
N GLN A 366 15.88 16.97 5.37
CA GLN A 366 17.08 17.34 4.61
C GLN A 366 18.27 16.49 5.03
N GLN A 367 18.47 16.26 6.34
CA GLN A 367 19.53 15.40 6.86
C GLN A 367 19.40 13.97 6.32
N VAL A 368 18.18 13.41 6.34
CA VAL A 368 17.92 12.07 5.79
C VAL A 368 18.17 12.02 4.28
N GLU A 369 17.76 13.05 3.54
CA GLU A 369 18.04 13.15 2.10
C GLU A 369 19.54 13.22 1.79
N ASP A 370 20.33 13.88 2.64
CA ASP A 370 21.76 14.06 2.42
C ASP A 370 22.53 12.77 2.76
N LEU A 371 22.19 12.09 3.85
CA LEU A 371 22.71 10.75 4.17
C LEU A 371 22.47 9.77 3.02
N TYR A 372 21.28 9.78 2.43
CA TYR A 372 20.95 8.90 1.32
C TYR A 372 21.73 9.21 0.03
N LYS A 373 22.18 10.46 -0.16
CA LYS A 373 23.01 10.85 -1.32
C LYS A 373 24.49 10.54 -1.13
N GLU A 374 24.94 10.41 0.12
CA GLU A 374 26.32 10.04 0.44
C GLU A 374 26.59 8.56 0.15
N GLU A 375 25.56 7.71 0.14
CA GLU A 375 25.66 6.30 -0.24
C GLU A 375 26.14 6.14 -1.69
N ARG A 376 27.12 5.26 -1.88
CA ARG A 376 27.66 4.96 -3.21
C ARG A 376 26.58 4.25 -4.05
N PRO A 377 26.21 4.78 -5.24
CA PRO A 377 25.23 4.11 -6.08
C PRO A 377 25.84 2.86 -6.73
N LEU A 378 25.08 1.77 -6.74
CA LEU A 378 25.34 0.58 -7.54
C LEU A 378 24.30 0.48 -8.67
N VAL A 379 24.77 0.21 -9.89
CA VAL A 379 23.89 -0.06 -11.03
C VAL A 379 23.46 -1.53 -10.96
N PRO A 380 22.15 -1.84 -10.98
CA PRO A 380 21.68 -3.23 -10.88
C PRO A 380 22.28 -4.18 -11.92
N GLU A 381 22.57 -3.69 -13.13
CA GLU A 381 23.21 -4.46 -14.19
C GLU A 381 24.69 -4.80 -13.93
N GLU A 382 25.35 -4.08 -13.02
CA GLU A 382 26.75 -4.34 -12.61
C GLU A 382 26.84 -5.24 -11.37
N ASP A 383 25.70 -5.50 -10.71
CA ASP A 383 25.63 -6.35 -9.53
C ASP A 383 25.69 -7.84 -9.91
N GLN A 384 26.81 -8.48 -9.59
CA GLN A 384 27.03 -9.89 -9.87
C GLN A 384 26.03 -10.79 -9.14
N HIS A 385 25.61 -10.43 -7.91
CA HIS A 385 24.65 -11.22 -7.15
C HIS A 385 23.28 -11.19 -7.80
N VAL A 386 22.87 -10.02 -8.34
CA VAL A 386 21.63 -9.91 -9.10
C VAL A 386 21.71 -10.77 -10.36
N ALA A 387 22.82 -10.72 -11.11
CA ALA A 387 23.00 -11.55 -12.30
C ALA A 387 22.95 -13.06 -11.98
N GLU A 388 23.62 -13.50 -10.91
CA GLU A 388 23.61 -14.88 -10.44
C GLU A 388 22.22 -15.30 -9.93
N LEU A 389 21.52 -14.42 -9.23
CA LEU A 389 20.15 -14.66 -8.78
C LEU A 389 19.23 -14.85 -9.98
N TYR A 390 19.29 -13.95 -10.97
CA TYR A 390 18.50 -14.12 -12.19
C TYR A 390 18.82 -15.44 -12.88
N GLN A 391 20.09 -15.82 -13.04
CA GLN A 391 20.44 -17.09 -13.68
C GLN A 391 19.97 -18.31 -12.89
N SER A 392 20.33 -18.40 -11.61
CA SER A 392 20.03 -19.56 -10.76
C SER A 392 18.55 -19.67 -10.42
N TRP A 393 17.91 -18.56 -10.05
CA TRP A 393 16.51 -18.55 -9.70
C TRP A 393 15.63 -18.81 -10.92
N LEU A 394 15.85 -18.12 -12.06
CA LEU A 394 15.10 -18.40 -13.30
C LEU A 394 15.24 -19.85 -13.74
N GLN A 395 16.42 -20.45 -13.62
CA GLN A 395 16.62 -21.87 -13.93
C GLN A 395 15.81 -22.78 -12.99
N SER A 396 15.72 -22.44 -11.70
CA SER A 396 15.00 -23.25 -10.70
C SER A 396 13.48 -23.20 -10.81
N VAL A 397 12.91 -22.02 -11.08
CA VAL A 397 11.43 -21.84 -11.12
C VAL A 397 10.87 -21.80 -12.54
N GLY A 398 11.70 -21.50 -13.53
CA GLY A 398 11.27 -21.25 -14.91
C GLY A 398 10.78 -19.82 -15.15
N GLU A 399 10.85 -19.35 -16.40
CA GLU A 399 10.53 -17.96 -16.76
C GLU A 399 9.09 -17.55 -16.43
N GLU A 400 8.13 -18.44 -16.69
CA GLU A 400 6.71 -18.15 -16.44
C GLU A 400 6.43 -17.94 -14.96
N ARG A 401 6.96 -18.83 -14.12
CA ARG A 401 6.79 -18.75 -12.67
C ARG A 401 7.54 -17.56 -12.08
N ALA A 402 8.76 -17.26 -12.55
CA ALA A 402 9.47 -16.06 -12.13
C ALA A 402 8.70 -14.80 -12.48
N ARG A 403 8.04 -14.75 -13.65
CA ARG A 403 7.17 -13.64 -14.01
C ARG A 403 5.99 -13.52 -13.05
N GLU A 404 5.35 -14.62 -12.66
CA GLU A 404 4.28 -14.60 -11.65
C GLU A 404 4.76 -14.11 -10.29
N LEU A 405 5.99 -14.45 -9.89
CA LEU A 405 6.58 -14.05 -8.61
C LEU A 405 7.08 -12.59 -8.61
N LEU A 406 7.42 -12.03 -9.77
CA LEU A 406 7.88 -10.65 -9.90
C LEU A 406 6.79 -9.67 -10.34
N HIS A 407 5.64 -10.17 -10.80
CA HIS A 407 4.52 -9.35 -11.24
C HIS A 407 3.25 -9.62 -10.44
N THR A 408 2.34 -8.67 -10.45
CA THR A 408 1.03 -8.74 -9.81
C THR A 408 -0.02 -8.13 -10.74
N GLN A 409 -1.28 -8.28 -10.35
CA GLN A 409 -2.42 -7.68 -11.03
C GLN A 409 -3.13 -6.73 -10.08
N TYR A 410 -3.79 -5.74 -10.66
CA TYR A 410 -4.59 -4.78 -9.91
C TYR A 410 -6.03 -4.90 -10.36
N HIS A 411 -6.94 -4.84 -9.39
CA HIS A 411 -8.35 -5.06 -9.63
C HIS A 411 -9.13 -3.81 -9.23
N ALA A 412 -10.03 -3.38 -10.12
CA ALA A 412 -10.95 -2.33 -9.75
C ALA A 412 -11.79 -2.82 -8.58
N VAL A 413 -11.94 -1.99 -7.55
CA VAL A 413 -12.89 -2.32 -6.49
C VAL A 413 -14.26 -1.97 -7.04
N ASP A 414 -15.04 -3.01 -7.37
CA ASP A 414 -16.38 -2.84 -7.92
C ASP A 414 -17.23 -1.95 -7.01
N LYS A 415 -17.62 -0.80 -7.57
CA LYS A 415 -18.76 -0.05 -7.06
C LYS A 415 -19.98 -0.66 -7.72
N ALA A 416 -20.82 -1.35 -6.95
CA ALA A 416 -22.05 -1.96 -7.47
C ALA A 416 -22.84 -0.92 -8.29
N THR A 417 -22.84 -1.09 -9.60
CA THR A 417 -23.33 -0.12 -10.59
C THR A 417 -24.62 -0.56 -11.27
N ASN A 418 -25.12 -1.77 -10.99
CA ASN A 418 -26.37 -2.27 -11.55
C ASN A 418 -27.16 -3.07 -10.51
N GLY A 419 -28.19 -2.45 -9.94
CA GLY A 419 -29.08 -3.02 -8.91
C GLY A 419 -30.20 -3.95 -9.44
N LEU A 420 -30.18 -4.34 -10.71
CA LEU A 420 -31.30 -5.04 -11.36
C LEU A 420 -31.14 -6.57 -11.52
N LEU A 421 -30.01 -7.17 -11.10
CA LEU A 421 -29.72 -8.58 -11.37
C LEU A 421 -29.61 -9.50 -10.14
N VAL A 422 -29.91 -9.02 -8.93
CA VAL A 422 -29.80 -9.88 -7.74
C VAL A 422 -31.16 -10.54 -7.45
N LYS A 423 -31.23 -11.86 -7.64
CA LYS A 423 -32.33 -12.68 -7.13
C LYS A 423 -32.23 -12.80 -5.60
N TRP A 424 -33.39 -12.59 -4.97
CA TRP A 424 -33.67 -12.53 -3.53
C TRP A 424 -33.14 -13.68 -2.69
#